data_AF-A0A7X7GFI5-F1
#
_entry.id   AF-A0A7X7GFI5-F1
#
_cell.length_a   1.000
_cell.length_b   1.000
_cell.length_c   1.000
_cell.angle_alpha   90.00
_cell.angle_beta   90.00
_cell.angle_gamma   90.00
#
_symmetry.space_group_name_H-M   'P 1'
#
loop_
_entity.id
_entity.type
_entity.pdbx_description
1 polymer ?
#
loop_
_entity_poly.entity_id
_entity_poly.type
_entity_poly.pdbx_seq_one_letter_code
_entity_poly.pdbx_strand_id
1 'polypeptide(L)'
;MQTKRTDADATGLDQLDPKTTQARDAKNLRRIIAARKDLADADAELRAAVAAAREDGDSWAAIGLALDTSRQAAYQRFGTTK
;
A
#
# COMPACT_ATOMS: atom_id res chain seq x y z
N MET A 1 4.34 -38.36 -12.11
CA MET A 1 5.17 -37.13 -12.10
C MET A 1 4.54 -36.15 -13.08
N GLN A 2 3.69 -35.23 -12.62
CA GLN A 2 3.00 -34.26 -13.49
C GLN A 2 3.85 -33.01 -13.62
N THR A 3 4.29 -32.71 -14.84
CA THR A 3 4.89 -31.43 -15.22
C THR A 3 3.78 -30.39 -15.35
N LYS A 4 3.79 -29.38 -14.47
CA LYS A 4 2.93 -28.20 -14.64
C LYS A 4 3.30 -27.56 -15.97
N ARG A 5 2.41 -27.60 -16.96
CA ARG A 5 2.50 -26.71 -18.13
C ARG A 5 2.21 -25.30 -17.64
N THR A 6 3.19 -24.44 -17.77
CA THR A 6 2.99 -22.99 -17.71
C THR A 6 2.22 -22.63 -18.97
N ASP A 7 0.92 -22.33 -18.84
CA ASP A 7 0.20 -21.65 -19.92
C ASP A 7 0.95 -20.35 -20.21
N ALA A 8 1.31 -20.15 -21.47
CA ALA A 8 2.14 -19.04 -21.92
C ALA A 8 1.61 -17.72 -21.35
N ASP A 9 2.47 -17.05 -20.57
CA ASP A 9 2.10 -15.92 -19.73
C ASP A 9 1.57 -14.76 -20.61
N ALA A 10 0.39 -14.22 -20.27
CA ALA A 10 -0.33 -13.18 -21.02
C ALA A 10 0.47 -11.87 -21.20
N THR A 11 1.61 -11.76 -20.52
CA THR A 11 2.52 -10.62 -20.56
C THR A 11 3.45 -10.61 -21.78
N GLY A 12 3.63 -11.74 -22.50
CA GLY A 12 4.50 -11.85 -23.68
C GLY A 12 6.00 -11.76 -23.38
N LEU A 13 6.38 -11.83 -22.10
CA LEU A 13 7.76 -11.65 -21.63
C LEU A 13 8.69 -12.81 -22.02
N ASP A 14 8.15 -14.03 -22.19
CA ASP A 14 8.92 -15.21 -22.59
C ASP A 14 9.56 -15.09 -23.98
N GLN A 15 9.09 -14.14 -24.80
CA GLN A 15 9.60 -13.89 -26.16
C GLN A 15 10.74 -12.85 -26.20
N LEU A 16 11.03 -12.18 -25.08
CA LEU A 16 12.09 -11.18 -25.02
C LEU A 16 13.43 -11.85 -24.67
N ASP A 17 14.40 -11.78 -25.58
CA ASP A 17 15.79 -12.15 -25.27
C ASP A 17 16.50 -10.96 -24.60
N PRO A 18 16.96 -11.08 -23.34
CA PRO A 18 17.65 -10.00 -22.62
C PRO A 18 18.94 -9.51 -23.29
N LYS A 19 19.56 -10.33 -24.16
CA LYS A 19 20.81 -9.98 -24.85
C LYS A 19 20.61 -9.05 -26.04
N THR A 20 19.41 -9.07 -26.63
CA THR A 20 19.08 -8.31 -27.85
C THR A 20 18.02 -7.24 -27.58
N THR A 21 17.23 -7.40 -26.52
CA THR A 21 16.22 -6.43 -26.10
C THR A 21 16.86 -5.32 -25.28
N GLN A 22 16.88 -4.10 -25.81
CA GLN A 22 17.40 -2.94 -25.08
C GLN A 22 16.46 -2.57 -23.92
N ALA A 23 16.88 -2.91 -22.69
CA ALA A 23 16.17 -2.50 -21.49
C ALA A 23 16.33 -0.99 -21.27
N ARG A 24 15.20 -0.27 -21.18
CA ARG A 24 15.22 1.13 -20.73
C ARG A 24 15.41 1.18 -19.22
N ASP A 25 16.22 2.12 -18.71
CA ASP A 25 16.34 2.34 -17.27
C ASP A 25 14.99 2.73 -16.69
N ALA A 26 14.36 1.79 -15.98
CA ALA A 26 13.06 1.96 -15.35
C ALA A 26 13.13 2.79 -14.03
N LYS A 27 14.12 3.68 -13.88
CA LYS A 27 14.32 4.51 -12.68
C LYS A 27 13.05 5.20 -12.19
N ASN A 28 12.28 5.80 -13.10
CA ASN A 28 11.03 6.49 -12.75
C ASN A 28 9.96 5.50 -12.25
N LEU A 29 9.85 4.32 -12.86
CA LEU A 29 8.92 3.29 -12.41
C LEU A 29 9.31 2.73 -11.04
N ARG A 30 10.61 2.47 -10.81
CA ARG A 30 11.12 2.08 -9.48
C ARG A 30 10.79 3.14 -8.42
N ARG A 31 10.94 4.43 -8.75
CA ARG A 31 10.57 5.53 -7.85
C ARG A 31 9.08 5.54 -7.53
N ILE A 32 8.20 5.30 -8.51
CA ILE A 32 6.75 5.21 -8.28
C ILE A 32 6.41 4.02 -7.39
N ILE A 33 7.02 2.85 -7.63
CA ILE A 33 6.81 1.65 -6.79
C ILE A 33 7.24 1.91 -5.35
N ALA A 34 8.41 2.54 -5.15
CA ALA A 34 8.90 2.93 -3.83
C ALA A 34 7.92 3.91 -3.14
N ALA A 35 7.55 5.00 -3.80
CA ALA A 35 6.61 5.98 -3.24
C ALA A 35 5.25 5.35 -2.89
N ARG A 36 4.73 4.45 -3.72
CA ARG A 36 3.49 3.70 -3.42
C ARG A 36 3.65 2.83 -2.18
N LYS A 37 4.80 2.18 -2.01
CA LYS A 37 5.08 1.38 -0.81
C LYS A 37 5.15 2.28 0.42
N ASP A 38 5.87 3.40 0.34
CA ASP A 38 6.00 4.35 1.43
C ASP A 38 4.62 4.89 1.87
N LEU A 39 3.70 5.15 0.92
CA LEU A 39 2.33 5.54 1.23
C LEU A 39 1.54 4.43 1.95
N ALA A 40 1.71 3.18 1.53
CA ALA A 40 1.04 2.04 2.17
C ALA A 40 1.57 1.81 3.60
N ASP A 41 2.88 1.90 3.78
CA ASP A 41 3.54 1.76 5.07
C ASP A 41 3.11 2.91 6.02
N ALA A 42 3.02 4.14 5.51
CA ALA A 42 2.53 5.29 6.27
C ALA A 42 1.04 5.21 6.64
N ASP A 43 0.16 4.71 5.75
CA ASP A 43 -1.26 4.52 6.10
C ASP A 43 -1.44 3.40 7.14
N ALA A 44 -0.64 2.33 7.05
CA ALA A 44 -0.64 1.26 8.06
C ALA A 44 -0.20 1.76 9.43
N GLU A 45 0.89 2.52 9.50
CA GLU A 45 1.37 3.15 10.74
C GLU A 45 0.34 4.11 11.32
N LEU A 46 -0.28 4.96 10.48
CA LEU A 46 -1.32 5.88 10.93
C LEU A 46 -2.52 5.15 11.56
N ARG A 47 -2.95 4.02 10.96
CA ARG A 47 -4.02 3.19 11.52
C ARG A 47 -3.63 2.54 12.84
N ALA A 48 -2.39 2.05 12.95
CA ALA A 48 -1.88 1.47 14.19
C ALA A 48 -1.83 2.51 15.31
N ALA A 49 -1.34 3.72 15.03
CA ALA A 49 -1.31 4.82 16.00
C ALA A 49 -2.72 5.24 16.45
N VAL A 50 -3.69 5.33 15.53
CA VAL A 50 -5.09 5.62 15.88
C VAL A 50 -5.70 4.51 16.73
N ALA A 51 -5.41 3.24 16.44
CA ALA A 51 -5.87 2.11 17.23
C ALA A 51 -5.28 2.15 18.65
N ALA A 52 -3.97 2.38 18.79
CA ALA A 52 -3.31 2.52 20.07
C ALA A 52 -3.91 3.67 20.90
N ALA A 53 -4.12 4.85 20.30
CA ALA A 53 -4.77 5.97 20.98
C ALA A 53 -6.19 5.60 21.47
N ARG A 54 -6.94 4.82 20.69
CA ARG A 54 -8.27 4.33 21.10
C ARG A 54 -8.19 3.32 22.25
N GLU A 55 -7.20 2.45 22.27
CA GLU A 55 -6.93 1.49 23.35
C GLU A 55 -6.53 2.20 24.65
N ASP A 56 -5.73 3.27 24.55
CA ASP A 56 -5.35 4.14 25.67
C ASP A 56 -6.52 5.01 26.19
N GLY A 57 -7.66 5.00 25.47
CA GLY A 57 -8.89 5.66 25.87
C GLY A 57 -9.09 7.06 25.28
N ASP A 58 -8.21 7.54 24.41
CA ASP A 58 -8.33 8.86 23.79
C ASP A 58 -9.64 9.00 23.01
N SER A 59 -10.36 10.09 23.24
CA SER A 59 -11.62 10.33 22.55
C SER A 59 -11.44 10.54 21.05
N TRP A 60 -12.46 10.18 20.26
CA TRP A 60 -12.48 10.49 18.81
C TRP A 60 -12.34 11.98 18.50
N ALA A 61 -12.66 12.87 19.44
CA ALA A 61 -12.46 14.31 19.26
C ALA A 61 -10.97 14.69 19.34
N ALA A 62 -10.23 14.11 20.31
CA ALA A 62 -8.79 14.31 20.44
C ALA A 62 -8.03 13.74 19.24
N ILE A 63 -8.41 12.52 18.80
CA ILE A 63 -7.84 11.89 17.61
C ILE A 63 -8.15 12.70 16.34
N GLY A 64 -9.37 13.22 16.21
CA GLY A 64 -9.74 14.11 15.09
C GLY A 64 -8.86 15.35 15.03
N LEU A 65 -8.60 15.99 16.18
CA LEU A 65 -7.70 17.14 16.27
C LEU A 65 -6.27 16.79 15.82
N ALA A 66 -5.73 15.66 16.26
CA ALA A 66 -4.40 15.20 15.85
C ALA A 66 -4.30 14.89 14.34
N LEU A 67 -5.40 14.42 13.74
CA LEU A 67 -5.53 14.13 12.31
C LEU A 67 -5.89 15.35 11.45
N ASP A 68 -6.01 16.54 12.06
CA ASP A 68 -6.51 17.76 11.41
C ASP A 68 -7.88 17.56 10.71
N THR A 69 -8.80 16.91 11.40
CA THR A 69 -10.13 16.59 10.87
C THR A 69 -11.21 16.64 11.96
N SER A 70 -12.47 16.50 11.55
CA SER A 70 -13.58 16.44 12.52
C SER A 70 -13.64 15.08 13.22
N ARG A 71 -14.15 15.06 14.46
CA ARG A 71 -14.47 13.82 15.19
C ARG A 71 -15.25 12.81 14.35
N GLN A 72 -16.26 13.28 13.61
CA GLN A 72 -17.12 12.41 12.80
C GLN A 72 -16.35 11.81 11.63
N ALA A 73 -15.50 12.60 10.95
CA ALA A 73 -14.65 12.11 9.87
C ALA A 73 -13.60 11.10 10.37
N ALA A 74 -12.98 11.35 11.53
CA ALA A 74 -12.06 10.41 12.16
C ALA A 74 -12.76 9.08 12.50
N TYR A 75 -13.93 9.14 13.15
CA TYR A 75 -14.71 7.94 13.47
C TYR A 75 -15.14 7.16 12.22
N GLN A 76 -15.61 7.84 11.16
CA GLN A 76 -15.99 7.17 9.93
C GLN A 76 -14.82 6.48 9.24
N ARG A 77 -13.62 7.08 9.26
CA ARG A 77 -12.43 6.54 8.58
C ARG A 77 -11.76 5.41 9.36
N PHE A 78 -11.71 5.52 10.68
CA PHE A 78 -10.91 4.62 11.53
C PHE A 78 -11.73 3.79 12.52
N GLY A 79 -12.98 4.17 12.80
CA GLY A 79 -13.84 3.50 13.78
C GLY A 79 -14.70 2.37 13.21
N THR A 80 -14.79 2.20 11.90
CA THR A 80 -15.51 1.09 11.26
C THR A 80 -14.56 -0.04 10.93
N THR A 81 -14.21 -0.85 11.92
CA THR A 81 -13.59 -2.15 11.72
C THR A 81 -14.70 -3.19 11.81
N LYS A 82 -14.99 -3.91 10.73
CA LYS A 82 -15.84 -5.10 10.74
C LYS A 82 -14.98 -6.30 10.39
#